data_AF-A0A6P7TXE6-F1
#
_entry.id   AF-A0A6P7TXE6-F1
#
_cell.length_a   1.000
_cell.length_b   1.000
_cell.length_c   1.000
_cell.angle_alpha   90.00
_cell.angle_beta   90.00
_cell.angle_gamma   90.00
#
_symmetry.space_group_name_H-M   'P 1'
#
loop_
_entity.id
_entity.type
_entity.pdbx_description
1 polymer ?
#
loop_
_entity_poly.entity_id
_entity_poly.type
_entity_poly.pdbx_seq_one_letter_code
_entity_poly.pdbx_strand_id
1 'polypeptide(L)'
;MKCPIVFRGPNGSPGAVGAQHSQCFAAWYMSVPGLVVLSPYDSEDARGLLKAAVRSPDPVIFLETEALYSKSFPVSEEALSDDFTLPIGKAKIVRQGNSVTIVSLERGVDVALEAANELKDKFGVECEVGLVFHYSRLLICAH
;
A
#
# COMPACT_ATOMS: atom_id res chain seq x y z
N MET A 1 8.34 -12.00 -22.84
CA MET A 1 9.62 -12.15 -22.11
C MET A 1 9.28 -12.15 -20.63
N LYS A 2 9.84 -13.06 -19.81
CA LYS A 2 9.62 -13.10 -18.34
C LYS A 2 10.85 -12.55 -17.64
N CYS A 3 10.68 -11.80 -16.56
CA CYS A 3 11.77 -11.28 -15.74
C CYS A 3 11.41 -11.40 -14.26
N PRO A 4 11.53 -12.61 -13.67
CA PRO A 4 11.14 -12.85 -12.29
C PRO A 4 12.19 -12.28 -11.34
N ILE A 5 12.00 -11.03 -10.93
CA ILE A 5 12.88 -10.32 -10.00
C ILE A 5 12.05 -9.39 -9.11
N VAL A 6 12.45 -9.27 -7.85
CA VAL A 6 11.86 -8.34 -6.88
C VAL A 6 12.93 -7.38 -6.38
N PHE A 7 12.73 -6.09 -6.62
CA PHE A 7 13.48 -5.02 -6.00
C PHE A 7 12.69 -4.49 -4.81
N ARG A 8 13.25 -4.53 -3.62
CA ARG A 8 12.58 -4.09 -2.40
C ARG A 8 13.45 -3.17 -1.56
N GLY A 9 12.82 -2.27 -0.83
CA GLY A 9 13.50 -1.38 0.11
C GLY A 9 12.60 -0.28 0.62
N PRO A 10 13.07 0.49 1.62
CA PRO A 10 12.33 1.61 2.17
C PRO A 10 12.17 2.73 1.12
N ASN A 11 11.01 3.36 1.15
CA ASN A 11 10.49 4.40 0.26
C ASN A 11 9.74 5.44 1.10
N GLY A 12 9.85 6.71 0.69
CA GLY A 12 9.27 7.82 1.43
C GLY A 12 10.08 8.21 2.67
N SER A 13 9.51 9.09 3.49
CA SER A 13 10.22 9.67 4.63
C SER A 13 9.88 8.96 5.95
N PRO A 14 10.87 8.38 6.67
CA PRO A 14 10.69 7.97 8.06
C PRO A 14 10.52 9.16 9.01
N GLY A 15 10.98 10.34 8.59
CA GLY A 15 11.13 11.54 9.42
C GLY A 15 12.60 11.87 9.66
N ALA A 16 12.95 13.15 9.66
CA ALA A 16 14.27 13.68 10.05
C ALA A 16 15.53 13.15 9.31
N VAL A 17 15.41 12.59 8.10
CA VAL A 17 16.56 12.08 7.31
C VAL A 17 17.00 12.98 6.14
N GLY A 18 16.38 14.16 6.02
CA GLY A 18 16.75 15.17 5.02
C GLY A 18 16.31 14.84 3.59
N ALA A 19 16.72 15.70 2.64
CA ALA A 19 16.17 15.72 1.28
C ALA A 19 16.51 14.48 0.44
N GLN A 20 17.70 13.88 0.63
CA GLN A 20 18.19 12.76 -0.20
C GLN A 20 17.76 11.37 0.31
N HIS A 21 17.14 11.29 1.49
CA HIS A 21 16.71 10.02 2.11
C HIS A 21 15.20 10.01 2.41
N SER A 22 14.42 10.97 1.88
CA SER A 22 12.98 11.10 2.14
C SER A 22 12.11 11.00 0.89
N GLN A 23 12.69 10.55 -0.22
CA GLN A 23 12.05 10.57 -1.54
C GLN A 23 11.05 9.42 -1.69
N CYS A 24 9.91 9.70 -2.31
CA CYS A 24 8.95 8.67 -2.73
C CYS A 24 9.10 8.43 -4.23
N PHE A 25 9.48 7.21 -4.61
CA PHE A 25 9.69 6.78 -6.00
C PHE A 25 8.48 6.11 -6.63
N ALA A 26 7.35 6.01 -5.92
CA ALA A 26 6.16 5.36 -6.43
C ALA A 26 5.75 5.91 -7.80
N ALA A 27 5.58 7.23 -7.93
CA ALA A 27 5.17 7.85 -9.19
C ALA A 27 6.13 7.57 -10.35
N TRP A 28 7.43 7.52 -10.07
CA TRP A 28 8.46 7.24 -11.08
C TRP A 28 8.35 5.81 -11.59
N TYR A 29 8.39 4.81 -10.70
CA TYR A 29 8.30 3.42 -11.11
C TYR A 29 6.95 3.09 -11.76
N MET A 30 5.86 3.70 -11.29
CA MET A 30 4.52 3.50 -11.86
C MET A 30 4.38 4.03 -13.29
N SER A 31 5.26 4.96 -13.70
CA SER A 31 5.26 5.50 -15.07
C SER A 31 5.92 4.58 -16.10
N VAL A 32 6.59 3.50 -15.65
CA VAL A 32 7.35 2.59 -16.51
C VAL A 32 6.51 1.35 -16.85
N PRO A 33 6.11 1.15 -18.12
CA PRO A 33 5.36 -0.03 -18.52
C PRO A 33 6.12 -1.33 -18.30
N GLY A 34 5.41 -2.36 -17.85
CA GLY A 34 5.96 -3.69 -17.60
C GLY A 34 6.52 -3.89 -16.19
N LEU A 35 6.62 -2.83 -15.37
CA LEU A 35 6.88 -2.96 -13.94
C LEU A 35 5.58 -3.20 -13.16
N VAL A 36 5.65 -4.10 -12.19
CA VAL A 36 4.65 -4.21 -11.13
C VAL A 36 5.14 -3.41 -9.94
N VAL A 37 4.45 -2.32 -9.59
CA VAL A 37 4.80 -1.53 -8.40
C VAL A 37 3.82 -1.87 -7.27
N LEU A 38 4.37 -2.21 -6.10
CA LEU A 38 3.65 -2.57 -4.88
C LEU A 38 4.07 -1.67 -3.72
N SER A 39 3.11 -1.33 -2.87
CA SER A 39 3.31 -0.38 -1.77
C SER A 39 2.40 -0.79 -0.57
N PRO A 40 2.86 -1.71 0.30
CA PRO A 40 2.09 -2.21 1.43
C PRO A 40 1.95 -1.18 2.56
N TYR A 41 0.93 -1.35 3.40
CA TYR A 41 0.71 -0.53 4.59
C TYR A 41 0.81 -1.35 5.88
N ASP A 42 -0.01 -2.39 6.04
CA ASP A 42 0.02 -3.19 7.28
C ASP A 42 0.85 -4.48 7.14
N SER A 43 0.96 -5.22 8.25
CA SER A 43 1.75 -6.45 8.31
C SER A 43 1.21 -7.57 7.40
N GLU A 44 -0.11 -7.65 7.21
CA GLU A 44 -0.72 -8.64 6.31
C GLU A 44 -0.46 -8.28 4.85
N ASP A 45 -0.62 -7.01 4.51
CA ASP A 45 -0.31 -6.47 3.20
C ASP A 45 1.15 -6.78 2.82
N ALA A 46 2.08 -6.44 3.71
CA ALA A 46 3.51 -6.67 3.50
C ALA A 46 3.82 -8.16 3.28
N ARG A 47 3.31 -9.05 4.15
CA ARG A 47 3.53 -10.49 4.06
C ARG A 47 2.91 -11.09 2.80
N GLY A 48 1.63 -10.82 2.57
CA GLY A 48 0.86 -11.41 1.48
C GLY A 48 1.33 -10.93 0.11
N LEU A 49 1.62 -9.64 -0.03
CA LEU A 49 2.07 -9.06 -1.31
C LEU A 49 3.53 -9.39 -1.60
N LEU A 50 4.42 -9.46 -0.60
CA LEU A 50 5.81 -9.86 -0.86
C LEU A 50 5.88 -11.31 -1.35
N LYS A 51 5.09 -12.20 -0.78
CA LYS A 51 4.99 -13.59 -1.24
C LYS A 51 4.41 -13.68 -2.65
N ALA A 52 3.39 -12.87 -2.98
CA ALA A 52 2.87 -12.77 -4.33
C ALA A 52 3.90 -12.20 -5.31
N ALA A 53 4.68 -11.19 -4.90
CA ALA A 53 5.73 -10.56 -5.70
C ALA A 53 6.83 -11.56 -6.08
N VAL A 54 7.33 -12.34 -5.12
CA VAL A 54 8.37 -13.34 -5.36
C VAL A 54 7.88 -14.47 -6.28
N ARG A 55 6.57 -14.77 -6.25
CA ARG A 55 5.93 -15.76 -7.12
C ARG A 55 5.57 -15.20 -8.51
N SER A 56 5.74 -13.90 -8.74
CA SER A 56 5.39 -13.23 -9.99
C SER A 56 6.38 -13.59 -11.12
N PRO A 57 5.91 -13.77 -12.37
CA PRO A 57 6.79 -13.91 -13.53
C PRO A 57 7.36 -12.57 -14.03
N ASP A 58 6.87 -11.45 -13.48
CA ASP A 58 7.13 -10.07 -13.90
C ASP A 58 8.09 -9.36 -12.94
N PRO A 59 8.80 -8.29 -13.37
CA PRO A 59 9.66 -7.53 -12.49
C PRO A 59 8.83 -6.69 -11.52
N VAL A 60 9.06 -6.89 -10.21
CA VAL A 60 8.30 -6.23 -9.14
C VAL A 60 9.18 -5.22 -8.40
N ILE A 61 8.66 -4.02 -8.21
CA ILE A 61 9.17 -3.00 -7.29
C ILE A 61 8.30 -3.00 -6.05
N PHE A 62 8.89 -3.29 -4.89
CA PHE A 62 8.20 -3.41 -3.61
C PHE A 62 8.67 -2.29 -2.68
N LEU A 63 7.88 -1.22 -2.61
CA LEU A 63 8.19 0.02 -1.90
C LEU A 63 7.67 -0.06 -0.48
N GLU A 64 8.57 -0.24 0.47
CA GLU A 64 8.23 -0.35 1.90
C GLU A 64 8.33 1.01 2.57
N THR A 65 7.80 1.17 3.78
CA THR A 65 7.96 2.42 4.53
C THR A 65 8.65 2.16 5.85
N GLU A 66 9.82 2.78 6.04
CA GLU A 66 10.60 2.61 7.26
C GLU A 66 9.83 3.02 8.52
N ALA A 67 9.01 4.07 8.44
CA ALA A 67 8.15 4.50 9.55
C ALA A 67 7.16 3.43 10.03
N LEU A 68 6.85 2.42 9.23
CA LEU A 68 5.90 1.37 9.56
C LEU A 68 6.56 0.09 10.09
N TYR A 69 7.89 -0.05 9.98
CA TYR A 69 8.57 -1.28 10.40
C TYR A 69 8.46 -1.57 11.91
N SER A 70 8.43 -0.54 12.74
CA SER A 70 8.29 -0.65 14.19
C SER A 70 6.83 -0.62 14.67
N LYS A 71 5.87 -0.48 13.74
CA LYS A 71 4.45 -0.40 14.08
C LYS A 71 3.83 -1.79 14.09
N SER A 72 3.17 -2.11 15.21
CA SER A 72 2.40 -3.35 15.34
C SER A 72 1.01 -3.20 14.72
N PHE A 73 0.61 -4.20 13.95
CA PHE A 73 -0.74 -4.33 13.41
C PHE A 73 -1.39 -5.63 13.91
N PRO A 74 -2.72 -5.68 14.03
CA PRO A 74 -3.42 -6.94 14.15
C PRO A 74 -3.11 -7.83 12.94
N VAL A 75 -2.86 -9.11 13.20
CA VAL A 75 -2.59 -10.12 12.17
C VAL A 75 -3.55 -11.29 12.40
N SER A 76 -4.28 -11.68 11.37
CA SER A 76 -5.18 -12.83 11.40
C SER A 76 -4.41 -14.15 11.41
N GLU A 77 -5.04 -15.21 11.93
CA GLU A 77 -4.49 -16.57 11.86
C GLU A 77 -4.26 -17.03 10.40
N GLU A 78 -5.12 -16.58 9.47
CA GLU A 78 -4.95 -16.87 8.05
C GLU A 78 -3.66 -16.26 7.50
N ALA A 79 -3.34 -15.02 7.89
CA ALA A 79 -2.11 -14.35 7.48
C ALA A 79 -0.85 -15.07 7.99
N LEU A 80 -0.94 -15.88 9.05
CA LEU A 80 0.17 -16.69 9.57
C LEU A 80 0.46 -17.95 8.74
N SER A 81 -0.41 -18.32 7.81
CA SER A 81 -0.21 -19.45 6.91
C SER A 81 1.01 -19.26 5.98
N ASP A 82 1.70 -20.38 5.70
CA ASP A 82 2.80 -20.45 4.72
C ASP A 82 2.33 -20.24 3.28
N ASP A 83 1.03 -20.36 3.03
CA ASP A 83 0.44 -20.14 1.71
C ASP A 83 -0.28 -18.80 1.57
N PHE A 84 -0.40 -18.03 2.65
CA PHE A 84 -1.03 -16.71 2.61
C PHE A 84 -0.40 -15.81 1.54
N THR A 85 -1.22 -15.35 0.60
CA THR A 85 -0.85 -14.40 -0.45
C THR A 85 -2.00 -13.45 -0.71
N LEU A 86 -1.68 -12.24 -1.10
CA LEU A 86 -2.66 -11.27 -1.55
C LEU A 86 -2.62 -11.09 -3.07
N PRO A 87 -3.77 -10.84 -3.71
CA PRO A 87 -3.82 -10.64 -5.15
C PRO A 87 -3.18 -9.30 -5.54
N ILE A 88 -2.16 -9.36 -6.41
CA ILE A 88 -1.58 -8.17 -7.05
C ILE A 88 -2.67 -7.50 -7.90
N GLY A 89 -2.76 -6.16 -7.83
CA GLY A 89 -3.72 -5.40 -8.63
C GLY A 89 -5.08 -5.17 -7.97
N LYS A 90 -5.32 -5.65 -6.74
CA LYS A 90 -6.58 -5.40 -6.01
C LYS A 90 -6.37 -4.51 -4.80
N ALA A 91 -6.99 -3.34 -4.79
CA ALA A 91 -7.03 -2.45 -3.62
C ALA A 91 -7.78 -3.08 -2.43
N LYS A 92 -7.50 -2.57 -1.22
CA LYS A 92 -8.16 -2.97 0.04
C LYS A 92 -8.92 -1.78 0.61
N ILE A 93 -10.17 -1.99 1.00
CA ILE A 93 -10.90 -1.01 1.81
C ILE A 93 -10.50 -1.24 3.27
N VAL A 94 -9.81 -0.27 3.88
CA VAL A 94 -9.35 -0.35 5.27
C VAL A 94 -10.39 0.23 6.25
N ARG A 95 -11.28 1.10 5.77
CA ARG A 95 -12.44 1.59 6.51
C ARG A 95 -13.63 1.76 5.56
N GLN A 96 -14.79 1.24 5.94
CA GLN A 96 -16.04 1.43 5.22
C GLN A 96 -16.62 2.84 5.48
N GLY A 97 -17.22 3.44 4.47
CA GLY A 97 -17.92 4.72 4.56
C GLY A 97 -18.74 4.98 3.29
N ASN A 98 -19.53 6.05 3.28
CA ASN A 98 -20.49 6.31 2.20
C ASN A 98 -20.61 7.77 1.77
N SER A 99 -19.89 8.68 2.45
CA SER A 99 -19.99 10.11 2.19
C SER A 99 -18.91 10.59 1.22
N VAL A 100 -17.70 10.03 1.32
CA VAL A 100 -16.53 10.36 0.50
C VAL A 100 -15.51 9.22 0.58
N THR A 101 -14.73 9.01 -0.48
CA THR A 101 -13.63 8.05 -0.51
C THR A 101 -12.29 8.76 -0.40
N ILE A 102 -11.45 8.33 0.54
CA ILE A 102 -10.07 8.76 0.72
C ILE A 102 -9.16 7.62 0.23
N VAL A 103 -8.37 7.89 -0.79
CA VAL A 103 -7.44 6.91 -1.37
C VAL A 103 -6.02 7.26 -0.93
N SER A 104 -5.30 6.29 -0.37
CA SER A 104 -3.93 6.49 0.11
C SER A 104 -3.07 5.24 -0.06
N LEU A 105 -1.79 5.38 0.28
CA LEU A 105 -0.77 4.34 0.25
C LEU A 105 0.18 4.50 1.45
N GLU A 106 0.83 3.41 1.86
CA GLU A 106 1.86 3.42 2.90
C GLU A 106 1.38 4.11 4.20
N ARG A 107 2.26 4.85 4.88
CA ARG A 107 1.94 5.66 6.07
C ARG A 107 0.87 6.73 5.79
N GLY A 108 0.62 7.08 4.53
CA GLY A 108 -0.48 7.96 4.18
C GLY A 108 -1.85 7.39 4.60
N VAL A 109 -1.97 6.07 4.78
CA VAL A 109 -3.20 5.44 5.26
C VAL A 109 -3.48 5.80 6.73
N ASP A 110 -2.45 5.92 7.57
CA ASP A 110 -2.62 6.38 8.96
C ASP A 110 -3.22 7.77 9.01
N VAL A 111 -2.64 8.69 8.22
CA VAL A 111 -3.13 10.07 8.11
C VAL A 111 -4.57 10.10 7.59
N ALA A 112 -4.89 9.24 6.63
CA ALA A 112 -6.25 9.12 6.10
C ALA A 112 -7.23 8.62 7.17
N LEU A 113 -6.87 7.60 7.96
CA LEU A 113 -7.70 7.07 9.03
C LEU A 113 -7.93 8.11 10.15
N GLU A 114 -6.89 8.84 10.54
CA GLU A 114 -6.99 9.93 11.52
C GLU A 114 -7.94 11.03 11.03
N ALA A 115 -7.76 11.51 9.80
CA ALA A 115 -8.64 12.51 9.19
C ALA A 115 -10.09 11.99 9.07
N ALA A 116 -10.26 10.72 8.75
CA ALA A 116 -11.55 10.07 8.59
C ALA A 116 -12.31 9.94 9.93
N ASN A 117 -11.60 9.81 11.05
CA ASN A 117 -12.16 9.88 12.41
C ASN A 117 -12.54 11.33 12.77
N GLU A 118 -11.65 12.29 12.50
CA GLU A 118 -11.92 13.71 12.80
C GLU A 118 -13.15 14.23 12.03
N LEU A 119 -13.30 13.85 10.76
CA LEU A 119 -14.45 14.20 9.93
C LEU A 119 -15.77 13.61 10.46
N LYS A 120 -15.72 12.38 10.97
CA LYS A 120 -16.87 11.75 11.63
C LYS A 120 -17.26 12.50 12.90
N ASP A 121 -16.29 12.78 13.77
CA ASP A 121 -16.55 13.37 15.08
C ASP A 121 -17.04 14.82 15.00
N LYS A 122 -16.48 15.61 14.08
CA LYS A 122 -16.81 17.04 13.95
C LYS A 122 -18.00 17.33 13.04
N PHE A 123 -18.19 16.52 12.00
CA PHE A 123 -19.14 16.82 10.92
C PHE A 123 -20.10 15.67 10.60
N GLY A 124 -19.98 14.52 11.26
CA GLY A 124 -20.82 13.35 10.98
C GLY A 124 -20.54 12.71 9.61
N VAL A 125 -19.38 12.98 9.01
CA VAL A 125 -19.03 12.49 7.66
C VAL A 125 -18.35 11.13 7.74
N GLU A 126 -19.01 10.09 7.22
CA GLU A 126 -18.47 8.73 7.17
C GLU A 126 -17.64 8.52 5.90
N CYS A 127 -16.31 8.60 6.04
CA CYS A 127 -15.38 8.44 4.94
C CYS A 127 -14.98 6.97 4.75
N GLU A 128 -15.07 6.49 3.51
CA GLU A 128 -14.42 5.25 3.09
C GLU A 128 -12.92 5.51 2.93
N VAL A 129 -12.07 4.62 3.44
CA VAL A 129 -10.62 4.71 3.26
C VAL A 129 -10.15 3.48 2.51
N GLY A 130 -9.55 3.71 1.34
CA GLY A 130 -9.01 2.70 0.46
C GLY A 130 -7.49 2.78 0.36
N LEU A 131 -6.85 1.61 0.40
CA LEU A 131 -5.43 1.41 0.15
C LEU A 131 -5.24 0.83 -1.26
N VAL A 132 -4.43 1.51 -2.08
CA VAL A 132 -4.08 1.02 -3.41
C VAL A 132 -2.70 0.40 -3.41
N PHE A 133 -2.65 -0.89 -3.72
CA PHE A 133 -1.38 -1.63 -3.76
C PHE A 133 -0.70 -1.59 -5.11
N HIS A 134 -1.37 -1.23 -6.21
CA HIS A 134 -0.81 -1.35 -7.55
C HIS A 134 -1.47 -0.37 -8.53
N TYR A 135 -0.65 0.29 -9.35
CA TYR A 135 -1.08 1.12 -10.47
C TYR A 135 -0.41 0.63 -11.75
N SER A 136 -1.07 -0.24 -12.51
CA SER A 136 -0.76 -0.38 -13.95
C SER A 136 -1.84 0.21 -14.84
N ARG A 137 -3.03 0.51 -14.30
CA ARG A 137 -4.14 1.21 -14.97
C ARG A 137 -5.10 1.85 -13.96
N LEU A 138 -4.69 2.90 -13.25
CA LEU A 138 -5.68 3.71 -12.53
C LEU A 138 -6.34 4.69 -13.50
N LEU A 139 -7.16 4.13 -14.38
CA LEU A 139 -8.35 4.80 -14.84
C LEU A 139 -9.49 4.10 -14.11
N ILE A 140 -10.03 4.83 -13.14
CA ILE A 140 -11.39 4.68 -12.62
C ILE A 140 -11.56 3.56 -11.59
N CYS A 141 -11.48 3.96 -10.31
CA CYS A 141 -12.48 3.48 -9.35
C CYS A 141 -13.87 3.88 -9.88
N ALA A 142 -14.56 2.98 -10.57
CA ALA A 142 -16.02 2.97 -10.71
C ALA A 142 -16.45 1.62 -11.30
N HIS A 143 -17.27 0.94 -10.49
CA HIS A 143 -18.05 -0.30 -10.74
C HIS A 143 -17.35 -1.62 -10.43
#